data_AF-A0A3B3WDS4-F1
#
_entry.id   AF-A0A3B3WDS4-F1
#
_cell.length_a   1.000
_cell.length_b   1.000
_cell.length_c   1.000
_cell.angle_alpha   90.00
_cell.angle_beta   90.00
_cell.angle_gamma   90.00
#
_symmetry.space_group_name_H-M   'P 1'
#
loop_
_entity.id
_entity.type
_entity.pdbx_description
1 polymer ?
#
loop_
_entity_poly.entity_id
_entity_poly.type
_entity_poly.pdbx_seq_one_letter_code
_entity_poly.pdbx_strand_id
1 'polypeptide(L)' 'MRFPHLLRSPPSSPPASLSQLSFAEVMQLVQEGKEVPGVTKPDVQPSNQSPTPSQMQRVQKPTIKLIVLTLPWHLV' A
#
# COMPACT_ATOMS: atom_id res chain seq x y z
N MET A 1 -13.26 -35.42 -19.30
CA MET A 1 -13.87 -35.47 -17.94
C MET A 1 -14.48 -34.11 -17.66
N ARG A 2 -15.78 -34.04 -17.37
CA ARG A 2 -16.54 -32.80 -17.15
C ARG A 2 -16.92 -32.77 -15.66
N PHE A 3 -16.42 -31.78 -14.93
CA PHE A 3 -16.70 -31.62 -13.50
C PHE A 3 -18.00 -30.83 -13.32
N PRO A 4 -19.06 -31.40 -12.74
CA PRO A 4 -20.32 -30.71 -12.60
C PRO A 4 -20.45 -30.13 -11.17
N HIS A 5 -20.82 -28.85 -11.10
CA HIS A 5 -21.46 -28.13 -9.97
C HIS A 5 -21.03 -28.47 -8.52
N LEU A 6 -19.93 -27.87 -8.05
CA LEU A 6 -19.82 -27.58 -6.62
C LEU A 6 -20.57 -26.27 -6.33
N LEU A 7 -21.78 -26.46 -5.78
CA LEU A 7 -22.60 -25.55 -5.00
C LEU A 7 -21.97 -24.17 -4.65
N ARG A 8 -22.42 -23.17 -5.41
CA ARG A 8 -22.92 -21.85 -4.96
C ARG A 8 -22.40 -21.38 -3.59
N SER A 9 -21.36 -20.57 -3.57
CA SER A 9 -21.32 -19.48 -2.60
C SER A 9 -22.41 -18.47 -2.97
N PRO A 10 -23.18 -17.92 -2.01
CA PRO A 10 -24.04 -16.76 -2.29
C PRO A 10 -23.14 -15.65 -2.86
N PRO A 11 -23.65 -14.75 -3.73
CA PRO A 11 -22.93 -13.53 -3.98
C PRO A 11 -22.67 -12.88 -2.63
N SER A 12 -21.40 -12.79 -2.25
CA SER A 12 -20.93 -11.90 -1.20
C SER A 12 -21.71 -10.61 -1.37
N SER A 13 -22.30 -10.14 -0.27
CA SER A 13 -23.05 -8.89 -0.14
C SER A 13 -22.68 -7.86 -1.21
N PRO A 14 -23.66 -7.17 -1.85
CA PRO A 14 -23.37 -6.18 -2.86
C PRO A 14 -22.25 -5.28 -2.35
N PRO A 15 -21.22 -4.95 -3.17
CA PRO A 15 -20.16 -4.08 -2.73
C PRO A 15 -20.86 -2.86 -2.15
N ALA A 16 -20.71 -2.64 -0.83
CA ALA A 16 -21.26 -1.50 -0.15
C ALA A 16 -20.95 -0.32 -1.05
N SER A 17 -21.99 0.30 -1.61
CA SER A 17 -21.89 1.28 -2.70
C SER A 17 -20.66 2.13 -2.43
N LEU A 18 -19.56 1.85 -3.16
CA LEU A 18 -18.28 2.46 -2.86
C LEU A 18 -18.44 3.91 -3.27
N SER A 19 -18.88 4.73 -2.32
CA SER A 19 -18.97 6.17 -2.49
C SER A 19 -17.59 6.58 -2.97
N GLN A 20 -17.52 7.05 -4.21
CA GLN A 20 -16.24 7.37 -4.84
C GLN A 20 -15.60 8.47 -4.00
N LEU A 21 -14.54 8.12 -3.29
CA LEU A 21 -13.80 9.06 -2.47
C LEU A 21 -13.02 9.99 -3.39
N SER A 22 -13.00 11.27 -3.04
CA SER A 22 -12.08 12.23 -3.64
C SER A 22 -10.64 11.91 -3.24
N PHE A 23 -9.69 12.45 -3.99
CA PHE A 23 -8.27 12.26 -3.69
C PHE A 23 -7.89 12.74 -2.28
N ALA A 24 -8.47 13.86 -1.82
CA ALA A 24 -8.20 14.40 -0.48
C ALA A 24 -8.63 13.43 0.63
N GLU A 25 -9.81 12.82 0.49
CA GLU A 25 -10.32 11.85 1.46
C GLU A 25 -9.47 10.58 1.48
N VAL A 26 -9.04 10.09 0.32
CA VAL A 26 -8.09 8.97 0.22
C VAL A 26 -6.80 9.30 0.97
N MET A 27 -6.24 10.49 0.74
CA MET A 27 -5.01 10.90 1.41
C MET A 27 -5.18 11.03 2.93
N GLN A 28 -6.33 11.47 3.40
CA GLN A 28 -6.61 11.53 4.83
C GLN A 28 -6.66 10.13 5.45
N LEU A 29 -7.33 9.17 4.81
CA LEU A 29 -7.36 7.78 5.27
C LEU A 29 -5.96 7.17 5.35
N VAL A 30 -5.11 7.43 4.35
CA VAL A 30 -3.71 6.97 4.34
C VAL A 30 -2.93 7.57 5.52
N GLN A 31 -3.08 8.87 5.78
CA GLN A 31 -2.39 9.54 6.87
C GLN A 31 -2.86 9.07 8.26
N GLU A 32 -4.16 8.77 8.41
CA GLU A 32 -4.74 8.20 9.63
C GLU A 32 -4.41 6.70 9.81
N GLY A 33 -3.75 6.07 8.84
CA GLY A 33 -3.47 4.62 8.85
C GLY A 33 -4.73 3.77 8.69
N LYS A 34 -5.82 4.35 8.17
CA LYS A 34 -7.08 3.65 7.90
C LYS A 34 -7.05 2.98 6.53
N GLU A 35 -7.90 1.98 6.36
CA GLU A 35 -8.02 1.27 5.09
C GLU A 35 -8.67 2.15 4.03
N VAL A 36 -8.12 2.10 2.81
CA VAL A 36 -8.70 2.76 1.64
C VAL A 36 -9.61 1.77 0.92
N PRO A 37 -10.92 2.07 0.78
CA PRO A 37 -11.85 1.21 0.07
C PRO A 37 -11.43 0.94 -1.38
N GLY A 38 -11.64 -0.28 -1.86
CA GLY A 38 -11.27 -0.67 -3.22
C GLY A 38 -9.78 -1.01 -3.42
N VAL A 39 -8.94 -0.80 -2.40
CA VAL A 39 -7.53 -1.23 -2.42
C VAL A 39 -7.45 -2.70 -1.98
N THR A 40 -6.85 -3.54 -2.82
CA THR A 40 -6.54 -4.92 -2.43
C THR A 40 -5.27 -4.91 -1.59
N LYS A 41 -5.39 -5.34 -0.32
CA LYS A 41 -4.22 -5.56 0.52
C LYS A 41 -3.41 -6.72 -0.04
N PRO A 42 -2.10 -6.55 -0.27
CA PRO A 42 -1.26 -7.67 -0.64
C PRO A 42 -1.21 -8.67 0.52
N ASP A 43 -1.42 -9.96 0.24
CA ASP A 43 -1.26 -11.04 1.20
C ASP A 43 0.23 -11.30 1.41
N VAL A 44 0.83 -10.48 2.28
CA VAL A 44 2.24 -10.57 2.64
C VAL A 44 2.36 -11.26 3.99
N GLN A 45 2.98 -12.43 3.99
CA GLN A 45 3.35 -13.13 5.22
C GLN A 45 4.77 -12.70 5.65
N PRO A 46 5.00 -12.41 6.93
CA PRO A 46 6.35 -12.15 7.42
C PRO A 46 7.20 -13.40 7.20
N SER A 47 8.34 -13.22 6.53
CA SER A 47 9.34 -14.27 6.40
C SER A 47 10.54 -13.91 7.26
N ASN A 48 10.87 -14.78 8.22
CA ASN A 48 12.11 -14.67 9.01
C ASN A 48 13.33 -15.20 8.24
N GLN A 49 13.26 -15.32 6.91
CA GLN A 49 14.37 -15.78 6.08
C GLN A 49 15.41 -14.67 5.90
N SER A 50 16.64 -15.05 5.59
CA SER A 50 17.68 -14.10 5.21
C SER A 50 17.26 -13.32 3.96
N PRO A 51 17.51 -12.01 3.89
CA PRO A 51 17.20 -11.22 2.71
C PRO A 51 17.98 -11.76 1.50
N THR A 52 17.37 -11.72 0.32
CA THR A 52 18.04 -12.08 -0.94
C THR A 52 19.28 -11.20 -1.12
N PRO A 53 20.49 -11.76 -1.27
CA PRO A 53 21.70 -10.97 -1.50
C PRO A 53 21.56 -10.15 -2.79
N SER A 54 21.80 -8.84 -2.70
CA SER A 54 21.80 -7.99 -3.90
C SER A 54 23.01 -8.30 -4.77
N GLN A 55 22.78 -8.47 -6.07
CA GLN A 55 23.84 -8.57 -7.09
C GLN A 55 24.24 -7.20 -7.66
N MET A 56 23.55 -6.13 -7.26
CA MET A 56 23.85 -4.79 -7.75
C MET A 56 25.09 -4.24 -7.06
N GLN A 57 25.96 -3.58 -7.83
CA GLN A 57 27.07 -2.82 -7.28
C GLN A 57 26.53 -1.70 -6.39
N ARG A 58 26.94 -1.69 -5.11
CA ARG A 58 26.56 -0.63 -4.19
C ARG A 58 27.34 0.63 -4.54
N VAL A 59 26.64 1.64 -5.03
CA VAL A 59 27.18 3.00 -5.16
C VAL A 59 26.98 3.71 -3.83
N GLN A 60 28.04 4.34 -3.31
CA GLN A 60 27.90 5.15 -2.10
C GLN A 60 26.95 6.31 -2.39
N LYS A 61 25.94 6.49 -1.53
CA LYS A 61 25.07 7.67 -1.62
C LYS A 61 25.98 8.90 -1.56
N PRO A 62 25.89 9.84 -2.52
CA PRO A 62 26.66 11.07 -2.43
C PRO A 62 26.31 11.73 -1.10
N THR A 63 27.33 12.02 -0.29
CA THR A 63 27.15 12.81 0.93
C THR A 63 26.61 14.16 0.49
N ILE A 64 25.30 14.34 0.60
CA ILE A 64 24.70 15.67 0.50
C ILE A 64 25.36 16.45 1.62
N LYS A 65 26.25 17.39 1.29
CA LYS A 65 26.59 18.47 2.22
C LYS A 65 25.27 19.16 2.46
N LEU A 66 24.67 18.89 3.60
CA LEU A 66 23.43 19.47 4.06
C LEU A 66 23.63 20.99 4.08
N ILE A 67 23.33 21.68 2.98
CA ILE A 67 22.86 23.06 3.07
C ILE A 67 21.54 22.89 3.78
N VAL A 68 21.58 23.18 5.06
CA VAL A 68 20.44 23.25 5.96
C VAL A 68 19.46 24.25 5.34
N LEU A 69 18.52 23.75 4.53
CA LEU A 69 17.27 24.46 4.30
C LEU A 69 16.41 24.19 5.53
N THR A 70 16.76 24.86 6.63
CA THR A 70 15.81 25.21 7.69
C THR A 70 14.77 26.12 7.05
N LEU A 71 13.78 25.54 6.40
CA LEU A 71 12.50 26.20 6.19
C LEU A 71 11.56 25.69 7.29
N PRO A 72 11.04 26.59 8.16
CA PRO A 72 10.17 26.20 9.25
C PRO A 72 8.81 25.75 8.70
N TRP A 73 8.28 24.67 9.28
CA TRP A 73 6.99 24.04 8.98
C TRP A 73 5.76 24.87 9.44
N HIS A 74 5.81 26.19 9.37
CA HIS A 74 4.73 27.06 9.88
C HIS A 74 4.03 27.93 8.82
N LEU A 75 3.98 27.49 7.56
CA LEU A 75 3.09 28.08 6.55
C LEU A 75 2.34 27.00 5.76
N VAL A 76 1.60 26.15 6.48
CA VAL A 76 0.40 25.47 5.97
C VAL A 76 -0.68 25.56 7.03
#